data_AF-A0A945RV48-F1
#
_entry.id   AF-A0A945RV48-F1
#
_cell.length_a   1.000
_cell.length_b   1.000
_cell.length_c   1.000
_cell.angle_alpha   90.00
_cell.angle_beta   90.00
_cell.angle_gamma   90.00
#
_symmetry.space_group_name_H-M   'P 1'
#
loop_
_entity.id
_entity.type
_entity.pdbx_description
1 polymer ?
#
loop_
_entity_poly.entity_id
_entity_poly.type
_entity_poly.pdbx_seq_one_letter_code
_entity_poly.pdbx_strand_id
1 'polypeptide(L)'
;MIERDLEHYEDYEPRVRPTKAGSKPRSKNRPQHDSAEEGLVIAVDRGRYRVILNPNAPDERLLTCTRARELRNNAIVTGDRVDVVGDTSGSEGSLARIVRIHPRSTVLRRSADDSDTFERIIVANADQLLMVVAAA
;
A
#
# COMPACT_ATOMS: atom_id res chain seq x y z
N MET A 1 1.82 -41.29 -42.82
CA MET A 1 0.81 -40.31 -42.36
C MET A 1 1.29 -39.66 -41.06
N ILE A 2 2.31 -38.81 -41.11
CA ILE A 2 2.63 -37.76 -40.10
C ILE A 2 3.48 -36.72 -40.86
N GLU A 3 2.86 -35.85 -41.65
CA GLU A 3 3.59 -34.89 -42.50
C GLU A 3 2.90 -33.51 -42.58
N ARG A 4 1.92 -33.26 -41.70
CA ARG A 4 1.22 -31.97 -41.60
C ARG A 4 1.30 -31.49 -40.16
N ASP A 5 2.27 -30.61 -39.89
CA ASP A 5 2.26 -29.61 -38.80
C ASP A 5 3.61 -28.89 -38.61
N LEU A 6 4.63 -29.16 -39.45
CA LEU A 6 5.92 -28.45 -39.37
C LEU A 6 5.89 -27.05 -40.00
N GLU A 7 5.01 -26.78 -40.97
CA GLU A 7 4.89 -25.47 -41.64
C GLU A 7 4.59 -24.32 -40.65
N HIS A 8 3.90 -24.58 -39.54
CA HIS A 8 3.57 -23.54 -38.56
C HIS A 8 4.77 -23.09 -37.70
N TYR A 9 5.89 -23.82 -37.75
CA TYR A 9 7.09 -23.54 -36.98
C TYR A 9 8.26 -23.06 -37.82
N GLU A 10 8.17 -23.05 -39.15
CA GLU A 10 9.29 -22.62 -40.01
C GLU A 10 9.61 -21.13 -39.84
N ASP A 11 8.59 -20.30 -39.60
CA ASP A 11 8.74 -18.85 -39.32
C ASP A 11 8.70 -18.52 -37.81
N TYR A 12 8.85 -19.51 -36.93
CA TYR A 12 8.84 -19.27 -35.49
C TYR A 12 10.15 -18.62 -35.03
N GLU A 13 10.16 -17.29 -34.89
CA GLU A 13 11.23 -16.60 -34.17
C GLU A 13 11.00 -16.68 -32.65
N PRO A 14 11.90 -17.34 -31.88
CA PRO A 14 11.78 -17.36 -30.44
C PRO A 14 11.97 -15.96 -29.87
N ARG A 15 11.04 -15.51 -29.00
CA ARG A 15 11.20 -14.23 -28.28
C ARG A 15 12.47 -14.28 -27.43
N VAL A 16 13.53 -13.62 -27.90
CA VAL A 16 14.79 -13.50 -27.17
C VAL A 16 14.55 -12.58 -25.98
N ARG A 17 14.72 -13.12 -24.77
CA ARG A 17 14.65 -12.31 -23.55
C ARG A 17 15.79 -11.28 -23.62
N PRO A 18 15.51 -9.97 -23.41
CA PRO A 18 16.55 -8.95 -23.42
C PRO A 18 17.71 -9.36 -22.52
N THR A 19 18.94 -9.24 -23.04
CA THR A 19 20.13 -9.57 -22.27
C THR A 19 20.29 -8.58 -21.13
N LYS A 20 20.89 -9.03 -20.02
CA LYS A 20 21.07 -8.18 -18.83
C LYS A 20 22.00 -6.98 -19.09
N ALA A 21 22.78 -7.06 -20.16
CA ALA A 21 23.66 -6.01 -20.65
C ALA A 21 22.82 -4.80 -21.09
N GLY A 22 22.89 -3.70 -20.33
CA GLY A 22 22.09 -2.50 -20.54
C GLY A 22 21.02 -2.25 -19.47
N SER A 23 20.73 -3.23 -18.61
CA SER A 23 19.92 -2.96 -17.42
C SER A 23 20.73 -2.11 -16.43
N LYS A 24 20.29 -0.88 -16.16
CA LYS A 24 20.95 0.00 -15.21
C LYS A 24 21.01 -0.72 -13.85
N PRO A 25 22.20 -0.82 -13.22
CA PRO A 25 22.33 -1.43 -11.91
C PRO A 25 21.31 -0.82 -10.95
N ARG A 26 20.69 -1.66 -10.11
CA ARG A 26 19.76 -1.16 -9.10
C ARG A 26 20.50 -0.13 -8.24
N SER A 27 20.04 1.11 -8.26
CA SER A 27 20.56 2.16 -7.39
C SER A 27 20.47 1.71 -5.93
N LYS A 28 21.54 1.97 -5.16
CA LYS A 28 21.54 1.83 -3.71
C LYS A 28 20.95 3.06 -3.02
N ASN A 29 20.96 4.20 -3.70
CA ASN A 29 20.29 5.40 -3.24
C ASN A 29 18.78 5.22 -3.35
N ARG A 30 18.09 5.40 -2.22
CA ARG A 30 16.63 5.30 -2.15
C ARG A 30 16.00 6.64 -2.58
N PRO A 31 14.82 6.62 -3.22
CA PRO A 31 14.09 7.85 -3.49
C PRO A 31 13.75 8.57 -2.17
N GLN A 32 13.90 9.91 -2.16
CA GLN A 32 13.61 10.74 -0.99
C GLN A 32 12.11 11.00 -0.81
N HIS A 33 11.35 10.83 -1.90
CA HIS A 33 9.90 11.05 -1.95
C HIS A 33 9.51 12.51 -1.62
N ASP A 34 10.26 13.47 -2.14
CA ASP A 34 10.07 14.91 -1.87
C ASP A 34 8.71 15.44 -2.37
N SER A 35 8.10 14.76 -3.33
CA SER A 35 6.77 15.08 -3.86
C SER A 35 5.64 14.28 -3.20
N ALA A 36 5.86 13.73 -2.00
CA ALA A 36 4.83 12.95 -1.33
C ALA A 36 3.76 13.87 -0.72
N GLU A 37 2.50 13.45 -0.84
CA GLU A 37 1.36 14.12 -0.23
C GLU A 37 0.97 13.42 1.08
N GLU A 38 0.66 14.20 2.12
CA GLU A 38 0.19 13.65 3.40
C GLU A 38 -1.28 13.22 3.31
N GLY A 39 -1.58 12.04 3.83
CA GLY A 39 -2.93 11.49 3.90
C GLY A 39 -3.23 10.75 5.20
N LEU A 40 -4.52 10.43 5.38
CA LEU A 40 -5.03 9.69 6.52
C LEU A 40 -5.57 8.32 6.06
N VAL A 41 -5.12 7.24 6.70
CA VAL A 41 -5.61 5.89 6.42
C VAL A 41 -6.98 5.69 7.05
N ILE A 42 -7.98 5.37 6.23
CA ILE A 42 -9.37 5.15 6.69
C ILE A 42 -9.83 3.70 6.59
N ALA A 43 -9.19 2.87 5.75
CA ALA A 43 -9.48 1.44 5.65
C ALA A 43 -8.24 0.62 5.28
N VAL A 44 -8.19 -0.63 5.74
CA VAL A 44 -7.09 -1.56 5.53
C VAL A 44 -7.63 -2.92 5.07
N ASP A 45 -7.31 -3.30 3.84
CA ASP A 45 -7.84 -4.51 3.19
C ASP A 45 -6.72 -5.32 2.52
N ARG A 46 -6.25 -6.42 3.14
CA ARG A 46 -5.34 -7.42 2.54
C ARG A 46 -4.25 -6.86 1.60
N GLY A 47 -3.57 -5.78 2.01
CA GLY A 47 -2.48 -5.17 1.23
C GLY A 47 -2.90 -4.04 0.28
N ARG A 48 -4.16 -3.60 0.36
CA ARG A 48 -4.69 -2.32 -0.11
C ARG A 48 -5.07 -1.46 1.08
N TYR A 49 -4.92 -0.16 0.91
CA TYR A 49 -5.19 0.83 1.93
C TYR A 49 -6.03 1.91 1.29
N ARG A 50 -7.12 2.31 1.94
CA ARG A 50 -7.85 3.51 1.53
C ARG A 50 -7.30 4.69 2.31
N VAL A 51 -6.83 5.69 1.59
CA VAL A 51 -6.23 6.90 2.15
C VAL A 51 -7.03 8.10 1.67
N ILE A 52 -7.32 9.03 2.57
CA ILE A 52 -7.91 10.32 2.23
C ILE A 52 -6.81 11.39 2.22
N LEU A 53 -6.70 12.15 1.14
CA LEU A 53 -5.87 13.35 1.07
C LEU A 53 -6.73 14.58 1.33
N ASN A 54 -6.13 15.59 1.97
CA ASN A 54 -6.76 16.88 2.29
C ASN A 54 -8.18 16.73 2.90
N PRO A 55 -8.34 15.94 3.99
CA PRO A 55 -9.65 15.70 4.57
C PRO A 55 -10.29 17.03 5.02
N ASN A 56 -11.58 17.19 4.73
CA ASN A 56 -12.38 18.41 4.99
C ASN A 56 -11.98 19.63 4.14
N ALA A 57 -11.20 19.45 3.07
CA ALA A 57 -10.90 20.51 2.10
C ALA A 57 -11.69 20.32 0.80
N PRO A 58 -11.86 21.37 -0.04
CA PRO A 58 -12.57 21.25 -1.32
C PRO A 58 -11.95 20.25 -2.30
N ASP A 59 -10.65 19.98 -2.16
CA ASP A 59 -9.89 19.06 -3.00
C ASP A 59 -9.64 17.71 -2.30
N GLU A 60 -10.51 17.33 -1.36
CA GLU A 60 -10.52 16.01 -0.73
C GLU A 60 -10.56 14.89 -1.78
N ARG A 61 -9.67 13.91 -1.63
CA ARG A 61 -9.55 12.78 -2.57
C ARG A 61 -9.40 11.46 -1.84
N LEU A 62 -10.11 10.44 -2.32
CA LEU A 62 -9.94 9.06 -1.87
C LEU A 62 -8.98 8.31 -2.79
N LEU A 63 -7.93 7.75 -2.19
CA LEU A 63 -6.92 6.99 -2.88
C LEU A 63 -7.00 5.51 -2.52
N THR A 64 -6.76 4.68 -3.52
CA THR A 64 -6.35 3.29 -3.30
C THR A 64 -4.84 3.22 -3.29
N CYS A 65 -4.29 2.80 -2.16
CA CYS A 65 -2.86 2.76 -1.93
C CYS A 65 -2.35 1.33 -1.78
N THR A 66 -1.11 1.12 -2.22
CA THR A 66 -0.28 -0.01 -1.82
C THR A 66 0.78 0.45 -0.83
N ARG A 67 1.42 -0.51 -0.14
CA ARG A 67 2.50 -0.19 0.79
C ARG A 67 3.86 -0.34 0.12
N ALA A 68 4.77 0.61 0.37
CA ALA A 68 6.17 0.51 -0.05
C ALA A 68 6.88 -0.68 0.60
N ARG A 69 7.86 -1.24 -0.11
CA ARG A 69 8.59 -2.44 0.33
C ARG A 69 9.30 -2.23 1.68
N GLU A 70 9.74 -1.02 1.97
CA GLU A 70 10.46 -0.70 3.21
C GLU A 70 9.57 -0.64 4.44
N LEU A 71 8.27 -0.38 4.27
CA LEU A 71 7.29 -0.43 5.34
C LEU A 71 6.83 -1.86 5.66
N ARG A 72 7.51 -2.89 5.12
CA ARG A 72 7.08 -4.29 5.26
C ARG A 72 6.92 -4.77 6.70
N ASN A 73 7.75 -4.22 7.60
CA ASN A 73 7.77 -4.60 9.02
C ASN A 73 6.97 -3.64 9.89
N ASN A 74 6.40 -2.58 9.31
CA ASN A 74 5.54 -1.64 10.02
C ASN A 74 4.09 -1.95 9.69
N ALA A 75 3.29 -2.20 10.72
CA ALA A 75 1.85 -2.31 10.57
C ALA A 75 1.28 -0.94 10.21
N ILE A 76 0.48 -0.87 9.14
CA ILE A 76 -0.34 0.29 8.81
C ILE A 76 -1.76 -0.04 9.26
N VAL A 77 -2.36 0.85 10.05
CA VAL A 77 -3.68 0.70 10.64
C VAL A 77 -4.56 1.91 10.32
N THR A 78 -5.86 1.79 10.55
CA THR A 78 -6.77 2.92 10.46
C THR A 78 -6.35 4.03 11.42
N GLY A 79 -6.41 5.27 10.95
CA GLY A 79 -5.98 6.45 11.69
C GLY A 79 -4.51 6.82 11.51
N ASP A 80 -3.70 6.01 10.83
CA ASP A 80 -2.32 6.39 10.50
C ASP A 80 -2.29 7.62 9.57
N ARG A 81 -1.44 8.59 9.92
CA ARG A 81 -1.00 9.65 9.01
C ARG A 81 0.16 9.13 8.18
N VAL A 82 0.10 9.30 6.86
CA VAL A 82 1.04 8.67 5.93
C VAL A 82 1.44 9.63 4.81
N ASP A 83 2.63 9.41 4.26
CA ASP A 83 3.03 10.07 3.01
C ASP A 83 2.81 9.14 1.83
N VAL A 84 2.22 9.67 0.77
CA VAL A 84 1.78 8.94 -0.40
C VAL A 84 2.42 9.50 -1.68
N VAL A 85 2.84 8.61 -2.57
CA VAL A 85 3.37 8.95 -3.90
C VAL A 85 2.69 8.14 -4.99
N GLY A 86 2.85 8.56 -6.24
CA GLY A 86 2.29 7.89 -7.41
C GLY A 86 1.14 8.70 -7.98
N ASP A 87 0.12 8.02 -8.50
CA ASP A 87 -1.10 8.68 -8.98
C ASP A 87 -2.03 9.00 -7.81
N THR A 88 -1.98 10.25 -7.35
CA THR A 88 -2.78 10.80 -6.25
C THR A 88 -4.04 11.53 -6.75
N SER A 89 -4.41 11.35 -8.02
CA SER A 89 -5.59 12.01 -8.61
C SER A 89 -6.92 11.54 -8.01
N GLY A 90 -6.98 10.31 -7.48
CA GLY A 90 -8.22 9.69 -7.00
C GLY A 90 -9.19 9.26 -8.11
N SER A 91 -8.75 9.34 -9.37
CA SER A 91 -9.54 8.87 -10.52
C SER A 91 -9.74 7.35 -10.47
N GLU A 92 -10.77 6.84 -11.15
CA GLU A 92 -10.97 5.41 -11.28
C GLU A 92 -9.72 4.74 -11.92
N GLY A 93 -9.26 3.65 -11.31
CA GLY A 93 -8.04 2.95 -11.73
C GLY A 93 -6.73 3.57 -11.23
N SER A 94 -6.75 4.73 -10.56
CA SER A 94 -5.56 5.29 -9.93
C SER A 94 -5.03 4.37 -8.82
N LEU A 95 -3.71 4.29 -8.71
CA LEU A 95 -3.04 3.49 -7.69
C LEU A 95 -1.82 4.22 -7.14
N ALA A 96 -1.93 4.61 -5.88
CA ALA A 96 -0.86 5.29 -5.17
C ALA A 96 -0.09 4.32 -4.24
N ARG A 97 0.94 4.84 -3.58
CA ARG A 97 1.79 4.06 -2.69
C ARG A 97 2.17 4.85 -1.43
N ILE A 98 1.91 4.26 -0.28
CA ILE A 98 2.35 4.75 1.02
C ILE A 98 3.85 4.47 1.17
N VAL A 99 4.64 5.50 1.43
CA VAL A 99 6.10 5.46 1.54
C VAL A 99 6.60 5.78 2.95
N ARG A 100 5.82 6.51 3.74
CA ARG A 100 6.13 6.86 5.13
C ARG A 100 4.88 6.73 6.01
N ILE A 101 5.10 6.36 7.26
CA ILE A 101 4.10 6.42 8.33
C ILE A 101 4.62 7.48 9.30
N HIS A 102 3.81 8.48 9.61
CA HIS A 102 4.15 9.52 10.57
C HIS A 102 4.10 8.97 12.00
N PRO A 103 4.83 9.59 12.96
CA PRO A 103 4.75 9.23 14.36
C PRO A 103 3.30 9.23 14.87
N ARG A 104 2.93 8.18 15.61
CA ARG A 104 1.60 8.05 16.20
C ARG A 104 1.54 8.79 17.52
N SER A 105 0.52 9.63 17.72
CA SER A 105 0.26 10.30 19.00
C SER A 105 -0.38 9.36 20.01
N THR A 106 -1.28 8.50 19.55
CA THR A 106 -1.98 7.49 20.35
C THR A 106 -2.05 6.15 19.61
N VAL A 107 -2.21 5.06 20.35
CA VAL A 107 -2.38 3.72 19.80
C VAL A 107 -3.40 2.94 20.60
N LEU A 108 -4.35 2.31 19.90
CA LEU A 108 -5.23 1.30 20.50
C LEU A 108 -4.70 -0.08 20.13
N ARG A 109 -4.48 -0.91 21.16
CA ARG A 109 -3.96 -2.26 21.01
C ARG A 109 -5.01 -3.28 21.40
N ARG A 110 -5.05 -4.37 20.63
CA ARG A 110 -5.81 -5.57 20.98
C ARG A 110 -4.86 -6.52 21.70
N SER A 111 -5.17 -6.83 22.96
CA SER A 111 -4.53 -7.93 23.68
C SER A 111 -4.76 -9.23 22.93
N ALA A 112 -3.72 -10.05 22.86
CA ALA A 112 -3.87 -11.38 22.32
C ALA A 112 -4.66 -12.27 23.29
N ASP A 113 -5.42 -13.21 22.73
CA ASP A 113 -6.02 -14.31 23.50
C ASP A 113 -4.90 -15.22 24.05
N ASP A 114 -5.17 -16.06 25.06
CA ASP A 114 -4.20 -16.80 25.91
C ASP A 114 -3.06 -17.59 25.21
N SER A 115 -3.06 -17.69 23.87
CA SER A 115 -2.06 -18.39 23.05
C SER A 115 -1.06 -17.50 22.31
N ASP A 116 -1.24 -16.19 22.26
CA ASP A 116 -0.34 -15.27 21.54
C ASP A 116 0.19 -14.19 22.50
N THR A 117 1.50 -13.95 22.52
CA THR A 117 2.14 -13.06 23.51
C THR A 117 2.22 -11.61 23.02
N PHE A 118 1.77 -11.33 21.80
CA PHE A 118 1.96 -10.02 21.17
C PHE A 118 0.66 -9.22 21.06
N GLU A 119 0.65 -8.06 21.68
CA GLU A 119 -0.35 -7.02 21.45
C GLU A 119 -0.25 -6.50 20.00
N ARG A 120 -1.39 -6.46 19.29
CA ARG A 120 -1.45 -5.91 17.93
C ARG A 120 -2.08 -4.53 17.97
N ILE A 121 -1.43 -3.56 17.33
CA ILE A 121 -2.02 -2.22 17.12
C ILE A 121 -3.17 -2.39 16.12
N ILE A 122 -4.35 -1.89 16.48
CA ILE A 122 -5.56 -1.97 15.64
C ILE A 122 -5.99 -0.60 15.11
N VAL A 123 -5.74 0.48 15.87
CA VAL A 123 -6.08 1.86 15.50
C VAL A 123 -4.94 2.77 15.97
N ALA A 124 -4.64 3.82 15.21
CA ALA A 124 -3.70 4.87 15.56
C ALA A 124 -4.40 6.22 15.64
N ASN A 125 -3.85 7.15 16.42
CA ASN A 125 -4.25 8.56 16.47
C ASN A 125 -5.74 8.80 16.81
N ALA A 126 -6.39 7.87 17.50
CA ALA A 126 -7.71 8.08 18.09
C ALA A 126 -7.56 8.82 19.42
N ASP A 127 -8.27 9.93 19.58
CA ASP A 127 -8.27 10.80 20.76
C ASP A 127 -9.52 10.65 21.63
N GLN A 128 -10.59 10.08 21.06
CA GLN A 128 -11.86 9.81 21.74
C GLN A 128 -12.24 8.33 21.67
N LEU A 129 -12.79 7.82 22.77
CA LEU A 129 -13.36 6.47 22.86
C LEU A 129 -14.82 6.58 23.30
N LEU A 130 -15.75 6.14 22.44
CA LEU A 130 -17.16 6.09 22.76
C LEU A 130 -17.54 4.69 23.25
N MET A 131 -17.99 4.59 24.50
CA MET A 131 -18.51 3.35 25.07
C MET A 131 -20.03 3.31 24.90
N VAL A 132 -20.53 2.30 24.19
CA VAL A 132 -21.96 2.11 23.95
C VAL A 132 -22.42 0.88 24.72
N VAL A 133 -23.44 1.05 25.57
CA VAL A 133 -24.09 -0.04 26.33
C VAL A 133 -25.58 -0.05 26.02
N ALA A 134 -26.17 -1.25 25.99
CA ALA A 134 -27.61 -1.43 25.91
C ALA A 134 -28.10 -1.91 27.29
N ALA A 135 -29.17 -1.28 27.80
CA ALA A 135 -29.89 -1.84 28.95
C ALA A 135 -30.73 -3.03 28.45
N ALA A 136 -30.58 -4.17 29.12
CA ALA A 136 -31.42 -5.35 28.90
C ALA A 136 -32.73 -5.24 29.69
#